data_AF-A0A7L0JE02-F1
#
_entry.id   AF-A0A7L0JE02-F1
#
_cell.length_a   1.000
_cell.length_b   1.000
_cell.length_c   1.000
_cell.angle_alpha   90.00
_cell.angle_beta   90.00
_cell.angle_gamma   90.00
#
_symmetry.space_group_name_H-M   'P 1'
#
loop_
_entity.id
_entity.type
_entity.pdbx_description
1 polymer ?
#
loop_
_entity_poly.entity_id
_entity_poly.type
_entity_poly.pdbx_seq_one_letter_code
_entity_poly.pdbx_strand_id
1 'polypeptide(L)'
;EILGGADTPYEKGIFNLEIIVPERYPFEPPKIRFLTPIYHPNIDSAGRICLDVLKLPPKGAWRPSLSISTLLSSIQLLMAEPNPDDPLMADISSEYKYNKQLFLLRAREWTERHAGQ
;
A
#
# COMPACT_ATOMS: atom_id res chain seq x y z
N GLU A 1 9.42 6.47 -4.37
CA GLU A 1 8.53 7.20 -3.44
C GLU A 1 7.16 7.34 -4.08
N ILE A 2 6.11 7.44 -3.27
CA ILE A 2 4.73 7.70 -3.70
C ILE A 2 4.24 8.94 -2.93
N LEU A 3 3.67 9.90 -3.65
CA LEU A 3 2.96 11.02 -3.05
C LEU A 3 1.55 10.59 -2.67
N GLY A 4 1.12 10.93 -1.46
CA GLY A 4 -0.26 10.70 -1.04
C GLY A 4 -1.24 11.47 -1.92
N GLY A 5 -2.32 10.79 -2.32
CA GLY A 5 -3.32 11.36 -3.22
C GLY A 5 -4.10 12.51 -2.56
N ALA A 6 -4.53 13.48 -3.38
CA ALA A 6 -5.48 14.51 -2.96
C ALA A 6 -6.79 13.87 -2.47
N ASP A 7 -7.43 14.51 -1.49
CA ASP A 7 -8.69 14.05 -0.90
C ASP A 7 -8.63 12.67 -0.21
N THR A 8 -7.41 12.18 0.06
CA THR A 8 -7.16 10.97 0.86
C THR A 8 -6.58 11.36 2.22
N PRO A 9 -6.67 10.51 3.27
CA PRO A 9 -6.01 10.81 4.54
C PRO A 9 -4.47 10.79 4.45
N TYR A 10 -3.92 10.42 3.29
CA TYR A 10 -2.49 10.36 3.01
C TYR A 10 -1.96 11.63 2.32
N GLU A 11 -2.84 12.57 1.96
CA GLU A 11 -2.48 13.80 1.25
C GLU A 11 -1.32 14.53 1.94
N LYS A 12 -0.44 15.15 1.13
CA LYS A 12 0.80 15.83 1.55
C LYS A 12 1.87 14.91 2.15
N GLY A 13 1.58 13.63 2.35
CA GLY A 13 2.56 12.63 2.77
C GLY A 13 3.49 12.19 1.63
N ILE A 14 4.77 11.98 1.96
CA ILE A 14 5.76 11.35 1.09
C ILE A 14 6.08 9.96 1.65
N PHE A 15 5.73 8.93 0.88
CA PHE A 15 5.90 7.54 1.29
C PHE A 15 7.08 6.91 0.54
N ASN A 16 8.15 6.62 1.28
CA ASN A 16 9.32 5.92 0.76
C ASN A 16 9.05 4.42 0.70
N LEU A 17 9.48 3.78 -0.39
CA LEU A 17 9.36 2.34 -0.59
C LEU A 17 10.73 1.76 -0.95
N GLU A 18 10.96 0.54 -0.52
CA GLU A 18 12.06 -0.29 -0.99
C GLU A 18 11.54 -1.18 -2.13
N ILE A 19 12.29 -1.25 -3.21
CA ILE A 19 12.00 -2.10 -4.37
C ILE A 19 13.20 -3.00 -4.59
N ILE A 20 13.01 -4.30 -4.41
CA ILE A 20 14.02 -5.32 -4.69
C ILE A 20 13.61 -6.04 -5.97
N VAL A 21 14.41 -5.89 -7.03
CA VAL A 21 14.22 -6.57 -8.30
C VAL A 21 14.90 -7.96 -8.22
N PRO A 22 14.16 -9.07 -8.34
CA PRO A 22 14.75 -10.41 -8.32
C PRO A 22 15.52 -10.71 -9.61
N GLU A 23 16.45 -11.66 -9.55
CA GLU A 23 17.25 -12.10 -10.70
C GLU A 23 16.38 -12.60 -11.87
N ARG A 24 15.22 -13.18 -11.56
CA ARG A 24 14.27 -13.72 -12.56
C ARG A 24 13.25 -12.70 -13.05
N TYR A 25 13.39 -11.41 -12.75
CA TYR A 25 12.52 -10.37 -13.31
C TYR A 25 12.64 -10.36 -14.85
N PRO A 26 11.52 -10.26 -15.62
CA PRO A 26 10.14 -10.00 -15.18
C PRO A 26 9.27 -11.25 -14.94
N PHE A 27 9.84 -12.45 -14.93
CA PHE A 27 9.08 -13.68 -14.65
C PHE A 27 8.70 -13.81 -13.18
N GLU A 28 9.47 -13.19 -12.28
CA GLU A 28 9.11 -12.99 -10.87
C GLU A 28 8.83 -11.50 -10.60
N PRO A 29 7.80 -11.17 -9.79
CA PRO A 29 7.50 -9.79 -9.44
C PRO A 29 8.62 -9.18 -8.57
N PRO A 30 8.84 -7.86 -8.64
CA PRO A 30 9.67 -7.17 -7.68
C PRO A 30 9.04 -7.27 -6.28
N LYS A 31 9.89 -7.33 -5.24
CA LYS A 31 9.43 -7.23 -3.85
C LYS A 31 9.37 -5.76 -3.47
N ILE A 32 8.19 -5.29 -3.09
CA ILE A 32 7.96 -3.90 -2.71
C ILE A 32 7.46 -3.86 -1.27
N ARG A 33 8.04 -2.98 -0.45
CA ARG A 33 7.55 -2.69 0.90
C ARG A 33 7.67 -1.20 1.21
N PHE A 34 6.80 -0.72 2.08
CA PHE A 34 6.90 0.63 2.62
C PHE A 34 8.07 0.71 3.61
N LEU A 35 8.87 1.77 3.46
CA LEU A 35 9.86 2.20 4.46
C LEU A 35 9.24 3.25 5.40
N THR A 36 8.44 4.15 4.84
CA THR A 36 7.65 5.11 5.63
C THR A 36 6.47 4.39 6.29
N PRO A 37 6.29 4.47 7.61
CA PRO A 37 5.11 3.93 8.29
C PRO A 37 3.81 4.52 7.73
N ILE A 38 2.80 3.67 7.52
CA ILE A 38 1.50 4.06 7.01
C ILE A 38 0.39 3.33 7.78
N TYR A 39 -0.68 4.06 8.10
CA TYR A 39 -1.87 3.48 8.74
C TYR A 39 -2.84 3.02 7.64
N HIS A 40 -2.85 1.73 7.33
CA HIS A 40 -3.60 1.19 6.20
C HIS A 40 -4.07 -0.26 6.43
N PRO A 41 -5.28 -0.67 6.00
CA PRO A 41 -5.78 -2.04 6.18
C PRO A 41 -4.93 -3.14 5.51
N ASN A 42 -4.40 -2.85 4.31
CA ASN A 42 -3.63 -3.79 3.49
C ASN A 42 -2.10 -3.64 3.58
N ILE A 43 -1.59 -2.81 4.51
CA ILE A 43 -0.16 -2.61 4.71
C ILE A 43 0.13 -2.79 6.19
N ASP A 44 1.05 -3.68 6.54
CA ASP A 44 1.36 -3.95 7.95
C ASP A 44 2.50 -3.09 8.51
N SER A 45 2.82 -3.29 9.79
CA SER A 45 3.88 -2.55 10.49
C SER A 45 5.29 -2.81 9.95
N ALA A 46 5.51 -3.89 9.20
CA ALA A 46 6.77 -4.17 8.50
C ALA A 46 6.80 -3.57 7.08
N GLY A 47 5.73 -2.87 6.67
CA GLY A 47 5.56 -2.28 5.35
C GLY A 47 5.20 -3.28 4.26
N ARG A 48 4.85 -4.53 4.61
CA ARG A 48 4.43 -5.55 3.63
C ARG A 48 3.08 -5.16 3.06
N ILE A 49 2.91 -5.33 1.76
CA ILE A 49 1.70 -4.91 1.02
C ILE A 49 0.93 -6.16 0.62
N CYS A 50 -0.37 -6.21 0.92
CA CYS A 50 -1.26 -7.19 0.31
C CYS A 50 -1.86 -6.62 -0.97
N LEU A 51 -1.29 -7.01 -2.11
CA LEU A 51 -1.76 -6.64 -3.44
C LEU A 51 -1.55 -7.83 -4.37
N ASP A 52 -2.55 -8.14 -5.18
CA ASP A 52 -2.58 -9.32 -6.06
C ASP A 52 -1.52 -9.26 -7.17
N VAL A 53 -1.28 -8.08 -7.75
CA VAL A 53 -0.26 -7.88 -8.79
C VAL A 53 1.18 -8.04 -8.28
N LEU A 54 1.39 -8.12 -6.96
CA LEU A 54 2.69 -8.44 -6.36
C LEU A 54 2.88 -9.94 -6.10
N LYS A 55 1.88 -10.78 -6.43
CA LYS A 55 1.89 -12.23 -6.20
C LYS A 55 1.82 -12.99 -7.53
N LEU A 56 2.55 -14.10 -7.61
CA LEU A 56 2.52 -14.98 -8.78
C LEU A 56 1.18 -15.74 -8.89
N PRO A 57 0.70 -16.05 -10.12
CA PRO A 57 -0.39 -16.99 -10.34
C PRO A 57 -0.10 -18.38 -9.72
N PRO A 58 -1.13 -19.15 -9.32
CA PRO A 58 -2.56 -18.86 -9.43
C PRO A 58 -3.13 -17.99 -8.31
N LYS A 59 -2.32 -17.64 -7.29
CA LYS A 59 -2.78 -16.90 -6.10
C LYS A 59 -2.74 -15.37 -6.27
N GLY A 60 -2.22 -14.89 -7.40
CA GLY A 60 -2.07 -13.47 -7.70
C GLY A 60 -2.19 -13.18 -9.19
N ALA A 61 -1.97 -11.92 -9.52
CA ALA A 61 -2.21 -11.36 -10.85
C ALA A 61 -0.93 -10.85 -11.54
N TRP A 62 0.26 -11.15 -11.01
CA TRP A 62 1.51 -10.75 -11.66
C TRP A 62 1.59 -11.31 -13.08
N ARG A 63 2.00 -10.44 -14.02
CA ARG A 63 2.31 -10.79 -15.40
C ARG A 63 3.63 -10.13 -15.80
N PRO A 64 4.51 -10.81 -16.56
CA PRO A 64 5.77 -10.21 -17.02
C PRO A 64 5.61 -8.94 -17.86
N SER A 65 4.41 -8.66 -18.37
CA SER A 65 4.08 -7.43 -19.10
C SER A 65 3.81 -6.22 -18.20
N LEU A 66 3.70 -6.40 -16.88
CA LEU A 66 3.53 -5.31 -15.92
C LEU A 66 4.88 -4.64 -15.62
N SER A 67 4.92 -3.32 -15.68
CA SER A 67 6.09 -2.54 -15.32
C SER A 67 6.09 -2.17 -13.83
N ILE A 68 7.25 -1.77 -13.31
CA ILE A 68 7.36 -1.19 -11.96
C ILE A 68 6.47 0.06 -11.84
N SER A 69 6.37 0.89 -12.88
CA SER A 69 5.48 2.06 -12.87
C SER A 69 4.02 1.67 -12.70
N THR A 70 3.53 0.62 -13.39
CA THR A 70 2.17 0.11 -13.20
C THR A 70 1.96 -0.39 -11.78
N LEU A 71 2.95 -1.08 -11.19
CA LEU A 71 2.86 -1.52 -9.79
C LEU A 71 2.74 -0.33 -8.82
N LEU A 72 3.53 0.73 -9.01
CA LEU A 72 3.46 1.93 -8.18
C LEU A 72 2.10 2.63 -8.31
N SER A 73 1.54 2.70 -9.53
CA SER A 73 0.18 3.19 -9.73
C SER A 73 -0.87 2.33 -9.02
N SER A 74 -0.75 1.00 -9.07
CA SER A 74 -1.64 0.10 -8.35
C SER A 74 -1.53 0.24 -6.83
N ILE A 75 -0.32 0.47 -6.30
CA ILE A 75 -0.13 0.75 -4.87
C ILE A 75 -0.74 2.10 -4.48
N GLN A 76 -0.59 3.13 -5.31
CA GLN A 76 -1.22 4.43 -5.06
C GLN A 76 -2.75 4.34 -5.09
N LEU A 77 -3.31 3.54 -6.02
CA LEU A 77 -4.75 3.25 -6.03
C LEU A 77 -5.18 2.50 -4.77
N LEU A 78 -4.42 1.50 -4.33
CA LEU A 78 -4.69 0.76 -3.09
C LEU A 78 -4.70 1.70 -1.87
N MET A 79 -3.78 2.68 -1.82
CA MET A 79 -3.78 3.69 -0.76
C MET A 79 -5.08 4.50 -0.76
N ALA A 80 -5.59 4.90 -1.93
CA ALA A 80 -6.86 5.64 -2.02
C ALA A 80 -8.08 4.76 -1.70
N GLU A 81 -8.03 3.49 -2.11
CA GLU A 81 -9.13 2.53 -2.03
C GLU A 81 -8.67 1.23 -1.33
N PRO A 82 -8.64 1.21 0.01
CA PRO A 82 -8.29 0.01 0.75
C PRO A 82 -9.26 -1.15 0.45
N ASN A 83 -8.74 -2.37 0.39
CA ASN A 83 -9.54 -3.59 0.25
C ASN A 83 -9.77 -4.24 1.64
N PRO A 84 -10.92 -4.03 2.29
CA PRO A 84 -11.12 -4.54 3.64
C PRO A 84 -11.44 -6.04 3.71
N ASP A 85 -11.60 -6.73 2.58
CA ASP A 85 -11.91 -8.17 2.51
C ASP A 85 -10.66 -9.05 2.50
N ASP A 86 -9.48 -8.49 2.20
CA ASP A 86 -8.17 -9.14 2.33
C ASP A 86 -7.18 -8.29 3.18
N PRO A 87 -7.49 -8.05 4.47
CA PRO A 87 -6.68 -7.16 5.30
C PRO A 87 -5.44 -7.85 5.85
N LEU A 88 -4.33 -7.11 5.93
CA LEU A 88 -3.18 -7.50 6.76
C LEU A 88 -3.33 -7.03 8.21
N MET A 89 -4.04 -5.92 8.40
CA MET A 89 -4.28 -5.30 9.69
C MET A 89 -5.78 -5.38 10.01
N ALA A 90 -6.20 -6.44 10.69
CA ALA A 90 -7.61 -6.73 10.98
C ALA A 90 -8.30 -5.59 11.75
N ASP A 91 -7.63 -5.02 12.75
CA ASP A 91 -8.17 -3.92 13.56
C ASP A 91 -8.39 -2.65 12.72
N ILE A 92 -7.42 -2.30 11.87
CA ILE A 92 -7.51 -1.15 10.96
C ILE A 92 -8.60 -1.37 9.91
N SER A 93 -8.74 -2.60 9.40
CA SER A 93 -9.82 -2.96 8.47
C SER A 93 -11.21 -2.87 9.12
N SER A 94 -11.35 -3.33 10.36
CA SER A 94 -12.58 -3.20 11.14
C SER A 94 -12.93 -1.73 11.36
N GLU A 95 -11.95 -0.90 11.74
CA GLU A 95 -12.14 0.54 11.87
C GLU A 95 -12.53 1.19 10.54
N TYR A 96 -11.88 0.83 9.43
CA TYR A 96 -12.25 1.31 8.10
C TYR A 96 -13.70 0.95 7.71
N LYS A 97 -14.13 -0.28 8.01
CA LYS A 97 -15.48 -0.80 7.71
C LYS A 97 -16.57 -0.18 8.58
N TYR A 98 -16.33 -0.08 9.89
CA TYR A 98 -17.39 0.22 10.88
C TYR A 98 -17.27 1.61 11.52
N ASN A 99 -16.11 2.27 11.40
CA ASN A 99 -15.88 3.62 11.93
C ASN A 99 -14.93 4.42 11.00
N LYS A 100 -15.38 4.63 9.76
CA LYS A 100 -14.60 5.30 8.71
C LYS A 100 -14.08 6.68 9.12
N GLN A 101 -14.83 7.43 9.95
CA GLN A 101 -14.39 8.74 10.44
C GLN A 101 -13.15 8.63 11.34
N LEU A 102 -13.13 7.66 12.27
CA LEU A 102 -11.97 7.43 13.14
C LEU A 102 -10.76 6.96 12.33
N PHE A 103 -10.97 6.06 11.36
CA PHE A 103 -9.92 5.65 10.43
C PHE A 103 -9.29 6.85 9.71
N LEU A 104 -10.13 7.72 9.13
CA LEU A 104 -9.64 8.89 8.40
C LEU A 104 -8.86 9.86 9.29
N LEU A 105 -9.30 10.05 10.54
CA LEU A 105 -8.58 10.87 11.51
C LEU A 105 -7.20 10.27 11.83
N ARG A 106 -7.16 8.98 12.22
CA ARG A 106 -5.92 8.29 12.58
C ARG A 106 -4.94 8.21 11.41
N ALA A 107 -5.44 7.94 10.20
CA ALA A 107 -4.60 7.89 9.01
C ALA A 107 -3.98 9.25 8.67
N ARG A 108 -4.70 10.37 8.90
CA ARG A 108 -4.13 11.72 8.77
C ARG A 108 -3.07 12.01 9.83
N GLU A 109 -3.37 11.75 11.10
CA GLU A 109 -2.41 11.92 12.19
C GLU A 109 -1.13 11.10 11.97
N TRP A 110 -1.27 9.87 11.46
CA TRP A 110 -0.14 9.01 11.13
C TRP A 110 0.67 9.56 9.95
N THR A 111 -0.02 10.08 8.93
CA THR A 111 0.61 10.72 7.76
C THR A 111 1.41 11.94 8.20
N GLU A 112 0.83 12.85 8.98
CA GLU A 112 1.52 14.03 9.49
C GLU A 112 2.76 13.67 10.32
N ARG A 113 2.67 12.61 11.13
CA ARG A 113 3.75 12.18 12.03
C ARG A 113 4.92 11.50 11.32
N HIS A 114 4.63 10.71 10.28
CA HIS A 114 5.62 9.79 9.70
C HIS A 114 5.97 10.07 8.24
N ALA A 115 5.07 10.72 7.51
CA ALA A 115 5.21 11.02 6.09
C ALA A 115 5.14 12.53 5.78
N GLY A 116 4.86 13.37 6.77
CA GLY A 116 4.89 14.82 6.65
C GLY A 116 6.30 15.34 6.38
N GLN A 117 6.38 16.43 5.63
CA GLN A 117 7.61 17.23 5.49
C GLN A 117 7.77 18.18 6.67
#